data_AF-A0A1X7VMA6-F1
#
_entry.id   AF-A0A1X7VMA6-F1
#
_cell.length_a   1.000
_cell.length_b   1.000
_cell.length_c   1.000
_cell.angle_alpha   90.00
_cell.angle_beta   90.00
_cell.angle_gamma   90.00
#
_symmetry.space_group_name_H-M   'P 1'
#
loop_
_entity.id
_entity.type
_entity.pdbx_description
1 polymer ?
#
loop_
_entity_poly.entity_id
_entity_poly.type
_entity_poly.pdbx_seq_one_letter_code
_entity_poly.pdbx_strand_id
1 'polypeptide(L)'
;MCLFQYPFCQLDTKFSQEWCFGLLKQKFRKAVVHSLDDFIQVVEQSSAVNKVHPIGSSNGELIVETLDWSSYFATLFKKIKGIKGF
;
A
#
# COMPACT_ATOMS: atom_id res chain seq x y z
N MET A 1 -5.87 14.06 -11.88
CA MET A 1 -4.68 13.88 -11.01
C MET A 1 -5.15 13.10 -9.79
N CYS A 2 -5.40 11.79 -9.95
CA CYS A 2 -5.97 10.96 -8.89
C CYS A 2 -4.85 10.45 -7.98
N LEU A 3 -4.92 10.86 -6.71
CA LEU A 3 -4.21 10.24 -5.61
C LEU A 3 -4.85 8.86 -5.36
N PHE A 4 -4.32 7.82 -6.01
CA PHE A 4 -4.59 6.46 -5.56
C PHE A 4 -3.71 6.17 -4.34
N GLN A 5 -4.35 6.20 -3.17
CA GLN A 5 -3.83 5.59 -1.95
C GLN A 5 -4.06 4.07 -2.11
N TYR A 6 -3.04 3.32 -2.56
CA TYR A 6 -3.16 1.87 -2.70
C TYR A 6 -2.75 1.16 -1.40
N PRO A 7 -3.63 0.33 -0.79
CA PRO A 7 -3.32 -0.44 0.42
C PRO A 7 -2.65 -1.80 0.15
N PHE A 8 -2.30 -2.12 -1.10
CA PHE A 8 -2.00 -3.52 -1.50
C PHE A 8 -0.57 -4.01 -1.30
N CYS A 9 0.33 -3.17 -0.79
CA CYS A 9 1.68 -3.61 -0.39
C CYS A 9 1.99 -3.06 1.00
N GLN A 10 1.96 -3.94 1.99
CA GLN A 10 2.41 -3.60 3.33
C GLN A 10 3.94 -3.62 3.30
N LEU A 11 4.55 -2.46 3.08
CA LEU A 11 5.96 -2.26 3.40
C LEU A 11 6.06 -2.38 4.93
N ASP A 12 6.84 -3.34 5.41
CA ASP A 12 6.98 -3.64 6.83
C ASP A 12 7.43 -2.38 7.61
N THR A 13 6.46 -1.61 8.12
CA THR A 13 6.68 -0.29 8.72
C THR A 13 7.14 -0.44 10.15
N LYS A 14 8.46 -0.56 10.34
CA LYS A 14 9.11 -0.26 11.61
C LYS A 14 10.04 0.95 11.44
N PHE A 15 9.43 2.14 11.35
CA PHE A 15 9.97 3.45 11.75
C PHE A 15 11.43 3.80 11.41
N SER A 16 11.92 3.33 10.28
CA SER A 16 13.01 3.95 9.54
C SER A 16 12.42 4.22 8.17
N GLN A 17 12.34 5.49 7.76
CA GLN A 17 12.21 5.78 6.34
C GLN A 17 13.53 5.33 5.71
N GLU A 18 13.64 4.02 5.48
CA GLU A 18 14.75 3.41 4.79
C GLU A 18 14.96 4.25 3.52
N TRP A 19 16.15 4.80 3.33
CA TRP A 19 16.62 5.51 2.12
C TRP A 19 15.98 5.01 0.82
N CYS A 20 15.77 3.69 0.75
CA CYS A 20 15.20 2.95 -0.37
C CYS A 20 13.73 3.26 -0.68
N PHE A 21 12.96 3.89 0.22
CA PHE A 21 11.65 4.43 -0.12
C PHE A 21 11.76 5.62 -1.09
N GLY A 22 12.83 6.42 -0.97
CA GLY A 22 13.17 7.46 -1.95
C GLY A 22 13.46 6.85 -3.33
N LEU A 23 14.20 5.73 -3.36
CA LEU A 23 14.50 5.00 -4.59
C LEU A 23 13.23 4.40 -5.23
N LEU A 24 12.32 3.85 -4.42
CA LEU A 24 11.02 3.39 -4.89
C LEU A 24 10.23 4.52 -5.55
N LYS A 25 10.10 5.67 -4.88
CA LYS A 25 9.43 6.85 -5.44
C LYS A 25 10.08 7.32 -6.74
N GLN A 26 11.41 7.32 -6.82
CA GLN A 26 12.14 7.73 -8.01
C GLN A 26 11.88 6.78 -9.19
N LYS A 27 11.91 5.46 -8.95
CA LYS A 27 11.63 4.44 -9.97
C LYS A 27 10.19 4.51 -10.43
N PHE A 28 9.24 4.61 -9.49
CA PHE A 28 7.81 4.68 -9.77
C PHE A 28 7.44 5.89 -10.65
N ARG A 29 8.03 7.08 -10.41
CA ARG A 29 7.78 8.28 -11.25
C ARG A 29 8.13 8.11 -12.73
N LYS A 30 9.00 7.14 -13.05
CA LYS A 30 9.46 6.86 -14.42
C LYS A 30 8.83 5.59 -14.99
N ALA A 31 8.02 4.88 -14.21
CA ALA A 31 7.38 3.65 -14.62
C ALA A 31 5.95 3.93 -15.11
N VAL A 32 5.52 3.18 -16.12
CA VAL A 32 4.10 3.06 -16.46
C VAL A 32 3.58 1.84 -15.72
N VAL A 33 2.57 2.03 -14.87
CA VAL A 33 1.99 0.99 -14.01
C VAL A 33 0.52 0.86 -14.36
N HIS A 34 0.14 -0.24 -14.99
CA HIS A 34 -1.25 -0.54 -15.37
C HIS A 34 -1.90 -1.59 -14.47
N SER A 35 -1.10 -2.36 -13.75
CA SER A 35 -1.53 -3.48 -12.93
C SER A 35 -0.76 -3.57 -11.61
N LEU A 36 -1.24 -4.45 -10.72
CA LEU A 36 -0.54 -4.79 -9.49
C LEU A 36 0.81 -5.46 -9.79
N ASP A 37 0.87 -6.29 -10.83
CA ASP A 37 2.11 -6.95 -11.26
C ASP A 37 3.17 -5.95 -11.74
N ASP A 38 2.76 -4.90 -12.48
CA ASP A 38 3.67 -3.83 -12.86
C ASP A 38 4.22 -3.11 -11.62
N PHE A 39 3.37 -2.91 -10.60
CA PHE A 39 3.79 -2.29 -9.36
C PHE A 39 4.75 -3.17 -8.56
N ILE A 40 4.49 -4.48 -8.50
CA ILE A 40 5.38 -5.49 -7.91
C ILE A 40 6.77 -5.38 -8.55
N GLN A 41 6.85 -5.33 -9.89
CA GLN A 41 8.12 -5.16 -10.60
C GLN A 41 8.82 -3.85 -10.24
N VAL A 42 8.08 -2.75 -10.09
CA VAL A 42 8.67 -1.47 -9.67
C VAL A 42 9.27 -1.55 -8.27
N VAL A 43 8.62 -2.25 -7.34
CA VAL A 43 9.13 -2.46 -5.98
C VAL A 43 10.41 -3.29 -6.01
N GLU A 44 10.39 -4.45 -6.69
CA GLU A 44 11.56 -5.34 -6.77
C GLU A 44 12.76 -4.68 -7.45
N GLN A 45 12.52 -3.85 -8.48
CA GLN A 45 13.59 -3.18 -9.23
C GLN A 45 14.08 -1.87 -8.59
N SER A 46 13.45 -1.43 -7.49
CA SER A 46 13.79 -0.14 -6.87
C SER A 46 15.00 -0.21 -5.93
N SER A 47 15.21 -1.34 -5.25
CA SER A 47 16.36 -1.57 -4.37
C SER A 47 16.45 -3.04 -3.97
N ALA A 48 17.66 -3.55 -3.72
CA ALA A 48 17.86 -4.92 -3.24
C ALA A 48 17.18 -5.22 -1.89
N VAL A 49 16.99 -4.18 -1.06
CA VAL A 49 16.34 -4.29 0.26
C VAL A 49 14.82 -4.14 0.20
N ASN A 50 14.26 -3.64 -0.91
CA ASN A 50 12.82 -3.55 -1.06
C ASN A 50 12.30 -4.93 -1.46
N LYS A 51 11.62 -5.60 -0.54
CA LYS A 51 10.96 -6.88 -0.78
C LYS A 51 9.47 -6.67 -0.84
N VAL A 52 8.86 -7.19 -1.90
CA VAL A 52 7.42 -7.12 -2.10
C VAL A 52 6.74 -8.31 -1.42
N HIS A 53 5.64 -8.05 -0.76
CA HIS A 53 4.77 -9.10 -0.21
C HIS A 53 3.33 -8.73 -0.57
N PRO A 54 2.78 -9.27 -1.67
CA PRO A 54 1.41 -8.97 -2.07
C PRO A 54 0.46 -9.58 -1.04
N ILE A 55 -0.45 -8.76 -0.51
CA ILE A 55 -1.49 -9.19 0.43
C ILE A 55 -2.74 -9.71 -0.30
N GLY A 56 -2.83 -9.47 -1.61
CA GLY A 56 -3.88 -9.98 -2.47
C GLY A 56 -3.53 -9.85 -3.94
N SER A 57 -4.38 -10.43 -4.78
CA SER A 57 -4.26 -10.48 -6.24
C SER A 57 -5.22 -9.50 -6.91
N SER A 58 -4.93 -9.14 -8.16
CA SER A 58 -5.85 -8.40 -9.05
C SER A 58 -7.19 -9.11 -9.25
N ASN A 59 -7.23 -10.44 -9.04
CA ASN A 59 -8.43 -11.26 -9.14
C ASN A 59 -9.26 -11.32 -7.84
N GLY A 60 -8.87 -10.57 -6.79
CA GLY A 60 -9.57 -10.55 -5.51
C GLY A 60 -9.20 -11.69 -4.56
N GLU A 61 -8.23 -12.53 -4.91
CA GLU A 61 -7.66 -13.52 -4.00
C GLU A 61 -6.90 -12.82 -2.88
N LEU A 62 -7.16 -13.22 -1.63
CA LEU A 62 -6.49 -12.69 -0.45
C LEU A 62 -5.37 -13.66 -0.06
N ILE A 63 -4.12 -13.19 -0.10
CA ILE A 63 -2.93 -13.99 0.24
C ILE A 63 -2.65 -13.89 1.74
N VAL A 64 -2.91 -12.72 2.33
CA VAL A 64 -2.76 -12.45 3.76
C VAL A 64 -4.09 -11.95 4.30
N GLU A 65 -4.59 -12.61 5.35
CA GLU A 65 -5.82 -12.17 6.04
C GLU A 65 -5.69 -10.71 6.49
N THR A 66 -6.50 -9.86 5.87
CA THR A 66 -6.58 -8.44 6.19
C THR A 66 -7.85 -8.21 6.98
N LEU A 67 -7.72 -7.76 8.22
CA LEU A 67 -8.88 -7.45 9.05
C LEU A 67 -9.50 -6.13 8.60
N ASP A 68 -10.82 -6.10 8.46
CA ASP A 68 -11.57 -4.86 8.21
C ASP A 68 -11.65 -4.02 9.49
N TRP A 69 -10.53 -3.35 9.78
CA TRP A 69 -10.40 -2.45 10.92
C TRP A 69 -11.42 -1.31 10.85
N SER A 70 -11.79 -0.85 9.66
CA SER A 70 -12.76 0.24 9.49
C SER A 70 -14.13 -0.17 10.02
N SER A 71 -14.63 -1.34 9.62
CA SER A 71 -15.89 -1.87 10.14
C SER A 71 -15.80 -2.19 11.63
N TYR A 72 -14.71 -2.82 12.08
CA TYR A 72 -14.50 -3.11 13.50
C TYR A 72 -14.56 -1.84 14.36
N PHE A 73 -13.83 -0.79 13.99
CA PHE A 73 -13.78 0.45 14.75
C PHE A 73 -15.04 1.29 14.64
N ALA A 74 -15.83 1.15 13.58
CA ALA A 74 -17.15 1.75 13.49
C ALA A 74 -18.11 1.24 14.59
N THR A 75 -17.89 0.01 15.11
CA THR A 75 -18.68 -0.51 16.24
C THR A 75 -18.26 0.06 17.60
N LEU A 76 -16.99 0.47 17.73
CA LEU A 76 -16.40 0.91 19.00
C LEU A 76 -16.43 2.43 19.17
N PHE A 77 -16.32 3.20 18.09
CA PHE A 77 -16.18 4.64 18.14
C PHE A 77 -17.39 5.39 17.57
N LYS A 78 -17.69 6.55 18.15
CA LYS A 78 -18.71 7.47 17.64
C LYS A 78 -18.09 8.42 16.63
N LYS A 79 -18.76 8.61 15.50
CA LYS A 79 -18.34 9.60 14.49
C LYS A 79 -18.43 11.01 15.07
N ILE A 80 -17.32 11.74 15.07
CA ILE A 80 -17.27 13.14 15.51
C ILE A 80 -17.82 14.01 14.37
N LYS A 81 -18.87 14.80 14.65
CA LYS A 81 -19.44 15.72 13.67
C LYS A 81 -18.39 16.78 13.28
N GLY A 82 -18.28 17.08 11.98
CA GLY A 82 -17.38 18.11 11.46
C GLY A 82 -15.97 17.65 11.10
N ILE A 83 -15.60 16.40 11.40
CA ILE A 83 -14.38 15.78 10.86
C ILE A 83 -14.76 15.07 9.56
N LYS A 84 -14.00 15.31 8.48
CA LYS A 84 -14.19 14.59 7.22
C LYS A 84 -14.11 13.09 7.49
N GLY A 85 -15.12 12.35 7.05
CA GLY A 85 -15.09 10.89 7.10
C GLY A 85 -13.95 10.34 6.25
N PHE A 86 -13.48 9.17 6.64
CA PHE A 86 -12.61 8.33 5.82
C PHE A 86 -13.37 7.83 4.59
#